data_AF-A0A2V7VZY3-F1
#
_entry.id   AF-A0A2V7VZY3-F1
#
_cell.length_a   1.000
_cell.length_b   1.000
_cell.length_c   1.000
_cell.angle_alpha   90.00
_cell.angle_beta   90.00
_cell.angle_gamma   90.00
#
_symmetry.space_group_name_H-M   'P 1'
#
loop_
_entity.id
_entity.type
_entity.pdbx_description
1 polymer ?
#
loop_
_entity_poly.entity_id
_entity_poly.type
_entity_poly.pdbx_seq_one_letter_code
_entity_poly.pdbx_strand_id
1 'polypeptide(L)'
;MTKVSADIPNELSRQIDRIIRDGWFPDQESVVREALLQFVDAKSFLGDSPRMLHRFAADALNDSKPDVALKFVTRAMSLLSQQKVTDFALYQALVELRVQILLVMGREDDALVSLEEAREHLPNNPTIAKWIEKLEKNKPLGEA
;
A
#
# COMPACT_ATOMS: atom_id res chain seq x y z
N MET A 1 -27.35 -17.73 -19.55
CA MET A 1 -26.31 -16.84 -18.99
C MET A 1 -25.06 -16.99 -19.84
N THR A 2 -24.82 -16.02 -20.70
CA THR A 2 -23.71 -15.99 -21.67
C THR A 2 -22.42 -15.65 -20.91
N LYS A 3 -21.46 -16.58 -20.86
CA LYS A 3 -20.10 -16.31 -20.34
C LYS A 3 -19.41 -15.31 -21.27
N VAL A 4 -19.18 -14.10 -20.79
CA VAL A 4 -18.31 -13.12 -21.46
C VAL A 4 -16.87 -13.61 -21.24
N SER A 5 -16.26 -14.21 -22.27
CA SER A 5 -14.82 -14.42 -22.29
C SER A 5 -14.21 -13.13 -22.83
N ALA A 6 -13.78 -12.25 -21.93
CA ALA A 6 -13.08 -11.03 -22.29
C ALA A 6 -11.61 -11.37 -22.53
N ASP A 7 -11.29 -11.81 -23.75
CA ASP A 7 -9.90 -11.98 -24.17
C ASP A 7 -9.23 -10.61 -24.24
N ILE A 8 -8.30 -10.35 -23.33
CA ILE A 8 -7.55 -9.10 -23.28
C ILE A 8 -6.67 -9.02 -24.53
N PRO A 9 -6.76 -7.96 -25.35
CA PRO A 9 -5.92 -7.80 -26.54
C PRO A 9 -4.43 -7.84 -26.17
N ASN A 10 -3.64 -8.59 -26.94
CA ASN A 10 -2.21 -8.81 -26.69
C ASN A 10 -1.39 -7.50 -26.62
N GLU A 11 -1.84 -6.46 -27.32
CA GLU A 11 -1.26 -5.11 -27.27
C GLU A 11 -1.35 -4.50 -25.86
N LEU A 12 -2.54 -4.60 -25.26
CA LEU A 12 -2.85 -4.06 -23.93
C LEU A 12 -2.07 -4.80 -22.84
N SER A 13 -1.99 -6.12 -22.97
CA SER A 13 -1.19 -6.97 -22.07
C SER A 13 0.29 -6.56 -22.05
N ARG A 14 0.89 -6.30 -23.22
CA ARG A 14 2.28 -5.85 -23.32
C ARG A 14 2.51 -4.44 -22.80
N GLN A 15 1.51 -3.56 -22.89
CA GLN A 15 1.59 -2.22 -22.31
C GLN A 15 1.56 -2.28 -20.79
N ILE A 16 0.72 -3.15 -20.22
CA ILE A 16 0.63 -3.39 -18.78
C ILE A 16 1.94 -3.96 -18.23
N ASP A 17 2.56 -4.91 -18.93
CA ASP A 17 3.86 -5.46 -18.54
C ASP A 17 4.97 -4.40 -18.51
N ARG A 18 4.96 -3.45 -19.45
CA ARG A 18 5.91 -2.32 -19.46
C ARG A 18 5.63 -1.36 -18.32
N ILE A 19 4.37 -1.08 -18.04
CA ILE A 19 3.94 -0.24 -16.93
C ILE A 19 4.40 -0.80 -15.58
N ILE A 20 4.23 -2.11 -15.36
CA ILE A 20 4.67 -2.80 -14.14
C ILE A 20 6.19 -2.78 -14.01
N ARG A 21 6.90 -2.94 -15.14
CA ARG A 21 8.37 -3.05 -15.16
C ARG A 21 9.08 -1.70 -15.01
N ASP A 22 8.60 -0.67 -15.69
CA ASP A 22 9.38 0.56 -15.91
C ASP A 22 8.89 1.75 -15.06
N GLY A 23 7.73 1.64 -14.41
CA GLY A 23 7.29 2.54 -13.34
C GLY A 23 7.03 4.00 -13.70
N TRP A 24 7.17 4.41 -14.97
CA TRP A 24 7.15 5.81 -15.41
C TRP A 24 5.80 6.24 -16.00
N PHE A 25 5.25 7.36 -15.50
CA PHE A 25 4.13 8.08 -16.11
C PHE A 25 4.33 9.60 -16.03
N PRO A 26 4.69 10.29 -17.13
CA PRO A 26 4.76 11.75 -17.11
C PRO A 26 3.47 12.45 -17.59
N ASP A 27 2.58 11.81 -18.36
CA ASP A 27 1.50 12.57 -19.05
C ASP A 27 0.15 11.86 -19.29
N GLN A 28 -0.18 10.78 -18.58
CA GLN A 28 -1.41 10.01 -18.88
C GLN A 28 -2.24 9.61 -17.65
N GLU A 29 -2.53 10.58 -16.78
CA GLU A 29 -3.51 10.40 -15.70
C GLU A 29 -4.90 9.99 -16.22
N SER A 30 -5.30 10.48 -17.40
CA SER A 30 -6.58 10.15 -18.03
C SER A 30 -6.65 8.72 -18.56
N VAL A 31 -5.58 8.22 -19.19
CA VAL A 31 -5.53 6.83 -19.70
C VAL A 31 -5.39 5.85 -18.55
N VAL A 32 -4.68 6.22 -17.48
CA VAL A 32 -4.65 5.44 -16.24
C VAL A 32 -6.02 5.43 -15.57
N ARG A 33 -6.76 6.56 -15.54
CA ARG A 33 -8.14 6.60 -15.03
C ARG A 33 -9.11 5.80 -15.89
N GLU A 34 -9.04 5.91 -17.21
CA GLU A 34 -9.90 5.16 -18.14
C GLU A 34 -9.58 3.67 -18.11
N ALA A 35 -8.29 3.30 -18.05
CA ALA A 35 -7.88 1.95 -17.77
C ALA A 35 -8.45 1.52 -16.41
N LEU A 36 -8.21 2.26 -15.32
CA LEU A 36 -8.76 1.91 -14.00
C LEU A 36 -10.29 1.77 -13.97
N LEU A 37 -11.03 2.57 -14.74
CA LEU A 37 -12.49 2.50 -14.89
C LEU A 37 -12.95 1.28 -15.70
N GLN A 38 -12.25 0.93 -16.78
CA GLN A 38 -12.50 -0.30 -17.54
C GLN A 38 -11.97 -1.56 -16.81
N PHE A 39 -11.00 -1.40 -15.92
CA PHE A 39 -10.38 -2.45 -15.12
C PHE A 39 -11.09 -2.71 -13.77
N VAL A 40 -12.17 -2.00 -13.44
CA VAL A 40 -13.00 -2.32 -12.26
C VAL A 40 -13.55 -3.75 -12.33
N ASP A 41 -13.73 -4.30 -13.55
CA ASP A 41 -14.12 -5.70 -13.79
C ASP A 41 -12.92 -6.67 -13.97
N ALA A 42 -11.69 -6.16 -14.08
CA ALA A 42 -10.46 -6.96 -14.18
C ALA A 42 -9.72 -7.10 -12.83
N LYS A 43 -10.44 -6.88 -11.71
CA LYS A 43 -9.98 -7.14 -10.33
C LYS A 43 -9.43 -8.56 -10.09
N SER A 44 -9.63 -9.49 -11.02
CA SER A 44 -9.14 -10.87 -10.94
C SER A 44 -7.89 -11.15 -11.78
N PHE A 45 -7.47 -10.26 -12.69
CA PHE A 45 -6.42 -10.57 -13.68
C PHE A 45 -5.09 -9.85 -13.44
N LEU A 46 -5.09 -8.63 -12.90
CA LEU A 46 -3.89 -7.97 -12.39
C LEU A 46 -3.84 -8.17 -10.88
N GLY A 47 -3.45 -9.38 -10.47
CA GLY A 47 -3.44 -9.79 -9.07
C GLY A 47 -2.88 -8.69 -8.17
N ASP A 48 -3.67 -8.28 -7.18
CA ASP A 48 -3.34 -7.29 -6.14
C ASP A 48 -1.89 -7.49 -5.65
N SER A 49 -0.90 -6.84 -6.26
CA SER A 49 0.47 -7.00 -5.81
C SER A 49 0.68 -6.04 -4.63
N PRO A 50 1.28 -6.48 -3.51
CA PRO A 50 1.50 -5.58 -2.38
C PRO A 50 2.30 -4.32 -2.76
N ARG A 51 3.15 -4.40 -3.81
CA ARG A 51 3.88 -3.26 -4.38
C ARG A 51 2.97 -2.26 -5.08
N MET A 52 2.02 -2.73 -5.89
CA MET A 52 1.07 -1.86 -6.57
C MET A 52 0.14 -1.17 -5.56
N LEU A 53 -0.33 -1.93 -4.57
CA LEU A 53 -1.17 -1.39 -3.50
C LEU A 53 -0.42 -0.38 -2.62
N HIS A 54 0.88 -0.57 -2.37
CA HIS A 54 1.72 0.44 -1.73
C HIS A 54 1.71 1.76 -2.52
N ARG A 55 1.87 1.70 -3.85
CA ARG A 55 1.84 2.90 -4.71
C ARG A 55 0.47 3.60 -4.66
N PHE A 56 -0.63 2.84 -4.79
CA PHE A 56 -1.97 3.42 -4.69
C PHE A 56 -2.25 4.03 -3.32
N ALA A 57 -1.74 3.43 -2.25
CA ALA A 57 -1.84 4.01 -0.91
C ALA A 57 -1.08 5.34 -0.82
N ALA A 58 0.14 5.42 -1.38
CA ALA A 58 0.94 6.64 -1.38
C ALA A 58 0.28 7.75 -2.23
N ASP A 59 -0.21 7.42 -3.42
CA ASP A 59 -0.93 8.35 -4.29
C ASP A 59 -2.21 8.87 -3.61
N ALA A 60 -2.98 7.99 -2.97
CA ALA A 60 -4.17 8.37 -2.22
C ALA A 60 -3.85 9.28 -1.01
N LEU A 61 -2.73 9.06 -0.33
CA LEU A 61 -2.29 9.93 0.77
C LEU A 61 -1.90 11.32 0.26
N ASN A 62 -1.17 11.39 -0.86
CA ASN A 62 -0.81 12.67 -1.52
C ASN A 62 -2.05 13.45 -1.97
N ASP A 63 -3.08 12.74 -2.43
CA ASP A 63 -4.40 13.28 -2.77
C ASP A 63 -5.23 13.71 -1.55
N SER A 64 -4.68 13.68 -0.33
CA SER A 64 -5.39 13.97 0.92
C SER A 64 -6.62 13.06 1.16
N LYS A 65 -6.53 11.78 0.74
CA LYS A 65 -7.56 10.76 0.96
C LYS A 65 -7.04 9.66 1.90
N PRO A 66 -6.79 9.97 3.19
CA PRO A 66 -6.15 9.04 4.12
C PRO A 66 -6.98 7.76 4.36
N ASP A 67 -8.32 7.83 4.35
CA ASP A 67 -9.18 6.64 4.49
C ASP A 67 -9.02 5.66 3.32
N VAL A 68 -8.80 6.18 2.12
CA VAL A 68 -8.57 5.36 0.92
C VAL A 68 -7.17 4.76 0.96
N ALA A 69 -6.18 5.56 1.34
CA ALA A 69 -4.81 5.10 1.53
C ALA A 69 -4.74 3.95 2.56
N LEU A 70 -5.47 4.07 3.67
CA LEU A 70 -5.53 3.05 4.71
C LEU A 70 -6.10 1.72 4.17
N LYS A 71 -7.16 1.76 3.35
CA LYS A 71 -7.72 0.54 2.74
C LYS A 71 -6.70 -0.17 1.86
N PHE A 72 -5.95 0.57 1.05
CA PHE A 72 -4.93 -0.01 0.17
C PHE A 72 -3.77 -0.61 0.96
N VAL A 73 -3.23 0.11 1.97
CA VAL A 73 -2.11 -0.40 2.77
C VAL A 73 -2.51 -1.63 3.59
N THR A 74 -3.72 -1.64 4.18
CA THR A 74 -4.23 -2.82 4.90
C THR A 74 -4.38 -4.03 3.98
N ARG A 75 -4.89 -3.82 2.76
CA ARG A 75 -4.98 -4.89 1.76
C ARG A 75 -3.60 -5.42 1.36
N ALA A 76 -2.62 -4.53 1.16
CA ALA A 76 -1.26 -4.91 0.81
C ALA A 76 -0.59 -5.77 1.88
N MET A 77 -0.70 -5.36 3.15
CA MET A 77 -0.17 -6.12 4.28
C MET A 77 -0.85 -7.49 4.42
N SER A 78 -2.18 -7.55 4.26
CA SER A 78 -2.94 -8.81 4.27
C SER A 78 -2.53 -9.78 3.17
N LEU A 79 -2.09 -9.27 2.02
CA LEU A 79 -1.63 -10.11 0.92
C LEU A 79 -0.19 -10.56 1.13
N LEU A 80 0.66 -9.70 1.69
CA LEU A 80 2.03 -10.06 2.00
C LEU A 80 2.12 -11.15 3.08
N SER A 81 1.23 -11.12 4.09
CA SER A 81 1.19 -12.14 5.14
C SER A 81 0.78 -13.54 4.62
N GLN A 82 0.14 -13.61 3.46
CA GLN A 82 -0.22 -14.86 2.79
C GLN A 82 0.90 -15.42 1.90
N GLN A 83 1.99 -14.68 1.69
CA GLN A 83 3.10 -15.12 0.86
C GLN A 83 4.04 -16.04 1.65
N LYS A 84 4.57 -17.07 0.96
CA LYS A 84 5.53 -18.02 1.55
C LYS A 84 6.88 -17.39 1.88
N VAL A 85 7.24 -16.33 1.16
CA VAL A 85 8.48 -15.57 1.34
C VAL A 85 8.11 -14.14 1.62
N THR A 86 8.50 -13.65 2.78
CA THR A 86 8.24 -12.26 3.18
C THR A 86 9.31 -11.35 2.59
N ASP A 87 8.91 -10.45 1.71
CA ASP A 87 9.76 -9.33 1.30
C ASP A 87 9.82 -8.30 2.44
N PHE A 88 10.87 -8.41 3.26
CA PHE A 88 11.05 -7.57 4.45
C PHE A 88 11.18 -6.08 4.13
N ALA A 89 11.75 -5.73 2.96
CA ALA A 89 11.87 -4.33 2.55
C ALA A 89 10.50 -3.74 2.19
N LEU A 90 9.69 -4.49 1.44
CA LEU A 90 8.33 -4.10 1.12
C LEU A 90 7.43 -4.07 2.37
N TYR A 91 7.59 -5.02 3.28
CA TYR A 91 6.86 -5.03 4.55
C TYR A 91 7.19 -3.78 5.38
N GLN A 92 8.47 -3.42 5.52
CA GLN A 92 8.88 -2.19 6.20
C GLN A 92 8.26 -0.95 5.56
N ALA A 93 8.31 -0.84 4.22
CA ALA A 93 7.73 0.30 3.50
C ALA A 93 6.21 0.42 3.73
N LEU A 94 5.49 -0.71 3.75
CA LEU A 94 4.05 -0.74 4.06
C LEU A 94 3.75 -0.33 5.49
N VAL A 95 4.57 -0.76 6.46
CA VAL A 95 4.44 -0.33 7.86
C VAL A 95 4.66 1.17 7.98
N GLU A 96 5.73 1.71 7.38
CA GLU A 96 6.03 3.14 7.42
C GLU A 96 4.90 3.97 6.79
N LEU A 97 4.38 3.54 5.64
CA LEU A 97 3.25 4.21 4.99
C LEU A 97 1.99 4.15 5.86
N ARG A 98 1.68 3.02 6.48
CA ARG A 98 0.54 2.88 7.40
C ARG A 98 0.68 3.82 8.59
N VAL A 99 1.87 3.94 9.19
CA VAL A 99 2.15 4.87 10.28
C VAL A 99 1.90 6.31 9.82
N GLN A 100 2.44 6.72 8.67
CA GLN A 100 2.21 8.07 8.13
C GLN A 100 0.71 8.37 7.93
N ILE A 101 -0.04 7.42 7.35
CA ILE A 101 -1.49 7.55 7.17
C ILE A 101 -2.18 7.75 8.52
N LEU A 102 -1.86 6.92 9.52
CA LEU A 102 -2.47 6.99 10.85
C LEU A 102 -2.15 8.32 11.55
N LEU A 103 -0.94 8.84 11.42
CA LEU A 103 -0.57 10.14 11.97
C LEU A 103 -1.32 11.30 11.29
N VAL A 104 -1.48 11.26 9.96
CA VAL A 104 -2.33 12.24 9.25
C VAL A 104 -3.78 12.18 9.72
N MET A 105 -4.26 11.01 10.13
CA MET A 105 -5.60 10.83 10.71
C MET A 105 -5.70 11.18 12.20
N GLY A 106 -4.60 11.59 12.86
CA GLY A 106 -4.58 11.84 14.30
C GLY A 106 -4.69 10.57 15.17
N ARG A 107 -4.41 9.39 14.60
CA ARG A 107 -4.54 8.07 15.25
C ARG A 107 -3.18 7.58 15.73
N GLU A 108 -2.56 8.32 16.65
CA GLU A 108 -1.19 8.06 17.11
C GLU A 108 -1.04 6.74 17.86
N ASP A 109 -2.02 6.37 18.69
CA ASP A 109 -1.99 5.09 19.41
C ASP A 109 -2.05 3.89 18.46
N ASP A 110 -2.89 3.97 17.42
CA ASP A 110 -2.95 2.93 16.38
C ASP A 110 -1.64 2.84 15.58
N ALA A 111 -0.96 3.98 15.39
CA ALA A 111 0.34 4.02 14.74
C ALA A 111 1.40 3.32 15.59
N LEU A 112 1.39 3.53 16.90
CA LEU A 112 2.27 2.86 17.85
C LEU A 112 2.02 1.35 17.88
N VAL A 113 0.76 0.93 18.01
CA VAL A 113 0.38 -0.51 17.95
C VAL A 113 0.87 -1.14 16.65
N SER A 114 0.70 -0.46 15.51
CA SER A 114 1.19 -0.99 14.23
C SER A 114 2.72 -1.14 14.16
N LEU A 115 3.48 -0.31 14.87
CA LEU A 115 4.94 -0.42 14.95
C LEU A 115 5.37 -1.54 15.89
N GLU A 116 4.65 -1.73 16.99
CA GLU A 116 4.89 -2.83 17.94
C GLU A 116 4.65 -4.18 17.27
N GLU A 117 3.52 -4.35 16.56
CA GLU A 117 3.25 -5.54 15.73
C GLU A 117 4.38 -5.78 14.72
N ALA A 118 4.87 -4.72 14.07
CA ALA A 118 5.93 -4.84 13.08
C ALA A 118 7.27 -5.27 13.69
N ARG A 119 7.55 -4.99 14.97
CA ARG A 119 8.77 -5.47 15.65
C ARG A 119 8.83 -6.99 15.78
N GLU A 120 7.67 -7.65 15.86
CA GLU A 120 7.62 -9.12 15.92
C GLU A 120 8.12 -9.74 14.60
N HIS A 121 7.81 -9.09 13.48
CA HIS A 121 8.17 -9.54 12.13
C HIS A 121 9.53 -9.02 11.65
N LEU A 122 9.97 -7.87 12.16
CA LEU A 122 11.24 -7.21 11.82
C LEU A 122 12.03 -6.91 13.09
N PRO A 123 12.56 -7.94 13.78
CA PRO A 123 13.33 -7.73 15.00
C PRO A 123 14.60 -6.91 14.69
N ASN A 124 14.94 -5.99 15.59
CA ASN A 124 16.11 -5.10 15.49
C ASN A 124 16.11 -4.15 14.27
N ASN A 125 14.95 -3.87 13.67
CA ASN A 125 14.87 -2.90 12.59
C ASN A 125 15.07 -1.46 13.11
N PRO A 126 16.13 -0.74 12.67
CA PRO A 126 16.45 0.58 13.19
C PRO A 126 15.42 1.64 12.80
N THR A 127 14.70 1.46 11.69
CA THR A 127 13.67 2.39 11.25
C THR A 127 12.44 2.32 12.15
N ILE A 128 11.98 1.11 12.46
CA ILE A 128 10.85 0.89 13.38
C ILE A 128 11.18 1.43 14.77
N ALA A 129 12.39 1.15 15.28
CA ALA A 129 12.84 1.65 16.58
C ALA A 129 12.81 3.19 16.65
N LYS A 130 13.28 3.88 15.60
CA LYS A 130 13.25 5.36 15.53
C LYS A 130 11.83 5.91 15.50
N TRP A 131 10.91 5.25 14.79
CA TRP A 131 9.50 5.66 14.75
C TRP A 131 8.85 5.54 16.13
N ILE A 132 9.07 4.43 16.84
CA ILE A 132 8.55 4.23 18.20
C ILE A 132 9.09 5.32 19.13
N GLU A 133 10.40 5.53 19.16
CA GLU A 133 11.02 6.56 20.01
C GLU A 133 10.45 7.95 19.72
N LYS A 134 10.19 8.26 18.45
CA LYS A 134 9.58 9.53 18.03
C LYS A 134 8.15 9.68 18.56
N LEU A 135 7.33 8.64 18.48
CA LEU A 135 5.94 8.68 18.94
C LEU A 135 5.84 8.70 20.47
N GLU A 136 6.68 7.92 21.16
CA GLU A 136 6.73 7.91 22.62
C GLU A 136 7.13 9.27 23.20
N LYS A 137 8.11 9.96 22.58
CA LYS A 137 8.51 11.32 23.01
C LYS A 137 7.42 12.37 22.82
N ASN A 138 6.50 12.14 21.89
CA ASN A 138 5.40 13.07 21.62
C ASN A 138 4.20 12.83 22.53
N LYS A 139 4.17 11.73 23.31
CA LYS A 139 3.13 11.54 24.31
C LYS A 139 3.31 12.57 25.43
N PRO A 140 2.28 13.38 25.75
CA PRO A 140 2.36 14.32 26.85
C PRO A 140 2.62 13.54 28.15
N LEU A 141 3.61 13.99 28.92
CA LEU A 141 3.88 13.52 30.29
C LEU A 141 2.65 13.78 31.17
N GLY A 142 1.68 12.86 31.22
CA GLY A 142 0.58 12.96 32.17
C GLY A 142 -0.73 12.31 31.76
N GLU A 143 -0.78 10.98 31.74
CA GLU A 143 -1.93 10.21 32.20
C GLU A 143 -1.40 8.95 32.91
N ALA A 144 -1.00 9.11 34.18
CA ALA A 144 -0.77 8.04 35.14
C ALA A 144 -1.15 8.55 36.54
#